data_AF-A0A9X8VCU6-F1
#
_entry.id   AF-A0A9X8VCU6-F1
#
_cell.length_a   1.000
_cell.length_b   1.000
_cell.length_c   1.000
_cell.angle_alpha   90.00
_cell.angle_beta   90.00
_cell.angle_gamma   90.00
#
_symmetry.space_group_name_H-M   'P 1'
#
loop_
_entity.id
_entity.type
_entity.pdbx_description
1 polymer ?
#
loop_
_entity_poly.entity_id
_entity_poly.type
_entity_poly.pdbx_seq_one_letter_code
_entity_poly.pdbx_strand_id
1 'polypeptide(L)' 'MPPASPSVYGDDELTCPLLKQRLEQFQLWLAAAFDAGSSAESLVAARSDFIDRLLRRLWTFHGFEDIPETALV' A
#
# COMPACT_ATOMS: atom_id res chain seq x y z
N MET A 1 5.65 -12.80 8.88
CA MET A 1 4.33 -12.69 8.21
C MET A 1 4.25 -11.33 7.52
N PRO A 2 3.75 -11.23 6.28
CA PRO A 2 3.58 -9.92 5.63
C PRO A 2 2.55 -9.06 6.38
N PRO A 3 2.67 -7.73 6.34
CA PRO A 3 1.70 -6.81 6.94
C PRO A 3 0.36 -6.87 6.22
N ALA A 4 -0.68 -6.32 6.86
CA ALA A 4 -2.02 -6.27 6.30
C ALA A 4 -2.06 -5.48 4.98
N SER A 5 -2.75 -6.04 3.99
CA SER A 5 -2.92 -5.41 2.69
C SER A 5 -3.75 -4.12 2.81
N PRO A 6 -3.43 -3.04 2.09
CA PRO A 6 -4.17 -1.78 2.18
C PRO A 6 -5.66 -1.88 1.85
N SER A 7 -6.06 -2.88 1.07
CA SER A 7 -7.45 -3.13 0.69
C SER A 7 -8.37 -3.48 1.88
N VAL A 8 -7.82 -3.85 3.04
CA VAL A 8 -8.63 -4.23 4.23
C VAL A 8 -8.71 -3.12 5.28
N TYR A 9 -8.07 -1.97 5.04
CA TYR A 9 -8.07 -0.87 6.02
C TYR A 9 -9.46 -0.27 6.16
N GLY A 10 -9.87 0.02 7.40
CA GLY A 10 -11.08 0.78 7.71
C GLY A 10 -10.97 2.24 7.26
N ASP A 11 -12.10 2.94 7.15
CA ASP A 11 -12.10 4.36 6.77
C ASP A 11 -11.44 5.24 7.84
N ASP A 12 -11.60 4.88 9.12
CA ASP A 12 -10.93 5.50 10.27
C ASP A 12 -9.40 5.32 10.23
N GLU A 13 -8.92 4.34 9.48
CA GLU A 13 -7.50 4.07 9.30
C GLU A 13 -6.85 4.89 8.18
N LEU A 14 -7.62 5.56 7.33
CA LEU A 14 -7.12 6.33 6.18
C LEU A 14 -6.70 7.75 6.54
N THR A 15 -5.96 7.87 7.64
CA THR A 15 -5.38 9.13 8.10
C THR A 15 -3.88 9.16 7.83
N CYS A 16 -3.34 10.34 7.50
CA CYS A 16 -1.91 10.50 7.21
C CYS A 16 -0.97 9.88 8.26
N PRO A 17 -1.21 10.04 9.59
CA PRO A 17 -0.35 9.42 10.60
C PRO A 17 -0.36 7.89 10.55
N LEU A 18 -1.53 7.27 10.42
CA LEU A 18 -1.64 5.82 10.42
C LEU A 18 -1.10 5.21 9.12
N LEU A 19 -1.36 5.85 7.98
CA LEU A 19 -0.81 5.43 6.70
C LEU A 19 0.72 5.45 6.68
N LYS A 20 1.34 6.47 7.29
CA LYS A 20 2.80 6.51 7.46
C LYS A 20 3.30 5.32 8.27
N GLN A 21 2.66 5.03 9.41
CA GLN A 21 3.01 3.88 10.24
C GLN A 21 2.90 2.55 9.49
N ARG A 22 1.84 2.37 8.68
CA ARG A 22 1.66 1.17 7.85
C ARG A 22 2.74 1.05 6.76
N LEU A 23 3.11 2.16 6.13
CA LEU A 23 4.20 2.20 5.15
C LEU A 23 5.54 1.83 5.78
N GLU A 24 5.84 2.35 6.97
CA GLU A 24 7.06 2.02 7.72
C GLU A 24 7.11 0.54 8.07
N GLN A 25 6.00 -0.02 8.55
CA GLN A 25 5.90 -1.45 8.85
C GLN A 25 6.13 -2.32 7.60
N PHE A 26 5.59 -1.89 6.45
CA PHE A 26 5.81 -2.58 5.18
C PHE A 26 7.25 -2.49 4.69
N GLN A 27 7.90 -1.34 4.85
CA GLN A 27 9.33 -1.19 4.52
C GLN A 27 10.22 -2.08 5.40
N LEU A 28 9.95 -2.16 6.70
CA LEU A 28 10.67 -3.07 7.60
C LEU A 28 10.51 -4.53 7.18
N TRP A 29 9.30 -4.92 6.76
CA TRP A 29 9.06 -6.26 6.24
C TRP A 29 9.83 -6.54 4.93
N LEU A 30 9.87 -5.58 3.99
CA LEU A 30 10.67 -5.71 2.76
C LEU A 30 12.16 -5.86 3.05
N ALA A 31 12.70 -5.09 4.00
CA ALA A 31 14.10 -5.21 4.41
C ALA A 31 14.40 -6.60 4.98
N ALA A 32 13.57 -7.09 5.91
CA ALA A 32 13.72 -8.44 6.45
C ALA A 32 13.58 -9.54 5.37
N ALA A 33 12.71 -9.35 4.38
CA ALA A 33 12.55 -10.28 3.27
C ALA A 33 13.79 -10.30 2.35
N PHE A 34 14.39 -9.13 2.11
CA PHE A 34 15.66 -9.03 1.38
C PHE A 34 16.79 -9.73 2.12
N ASP A 35 16.94 -9.48 3.42
CA ASP A 35 17.95 -10.12 4.26
C ASP A 35 17.78 -11.64 4.32
N ALA A 36 16.54 -12.13 4.16
CA ALA A 36 16.20 -13.54 4.08
C ALA A 36 16.43 -14.18 2.68
N GLY A 37 16.97 -13.43 1.72
CA GLY A 37 17.33 -13.92 0.38
C GLY A 37 16.25 -13.76 -0.69
N SER A 38 15.21 -12.95 -0.46
CA SER A 38 14.24 -12.62 -1.51
C SER A 38 14.89 -11.83 -2.64
N SER A 39 14.49 -12.10 -3.88
CA SER A 39 15.03 -11.38 -5.04
C SER A 39 14.55 -9.92 -5.07
N ALA A 40 15.39 -9.03 -5.60
CA ALA A 40 15.05 -7.61 -5.73
C ALA A 40 13.80 -7.41 -6.59
N GLU A 41 13.63 -8.19 -7.66
CA GLU A 41 12.47 -8.15 -8.55
C GLU A 41 11.18 -8.48 -7.80
N SER A 42 11.22 -9.50 -6.94
CA SER A 42 10.07 -9.91 -6.13
C SER A 42 9.68 -8.82 -5.12
N LEU A 43 10.66 -8.17 -4.51
CA LEU A 43 10.45 -7.07 -3.56
C LEU A 43 9.91 -5.81 -4.25
N VAL A 44 10.41 -5.51 -5.44
CA VAL A 44 9.90 -4.40 -6.27
C VAL A 44 8.45 -4.66 -6.65
N ALA A 45 8.12 -5.88 -7.12
CA ALA A 45 6.75 -6.25 -7.43
C ALA A 45 5.82 -6.11 -6.21
N ALA A 46 6.24 -6.64 -5.06
CA ALA A 46 5.48 -6.52 -3.81
C ALA A 46 5.26 -5.05 -3.40
N ARG A 47 6.28 -4.19 -3.60
CA ARG A 47 6.19 -2.76 -3.30
C ARG A 47 5.20 -2.06 -4.22
N SER A 48 5.25 -2.31 -5.52
CA SER A 48 4.31 -1.75 -6.50
C SER A 48 2.87 -2.19 -6.17
N ASP A 49 2.65 -3.48 -5.95
CA ASP A 49 1.33 -4.03 -5.59
C ASP A 49 0.76 -3.41 -4.31
N PHE A 50 1.60 -3.17 -3.31
CA PHE A 50 1.18 -2.54 -2.06
C PHE A 50 0.73 -1.09 -2.30
N ILE A 51 1.52 -0.32 -3.05
CA ILE A 51 1.20 1.09 -3.36
C ILE A 51 -0.07 1.18 -4.21
N ASP A 52 -0.24 0.33 -5.22
CA ASP A 52 -1.43 0.31 -6.06
C ASP A 52 -2.71 0.04 -5.25
N ARG A 53 -2.65 -0.92 -4.33
CA ARG A 53 -3.80 -1.22 -3.44
C ARG A 53 -4.10 -0.06 -2.50
N LEU A 54 -3.08 0.63 -2.00
CA LEU A 54 -3.26 1.79 -1.14
C LEU A 54 -3.89 2.95 -1.92
N LEU A 55 -3.39 3.24 -3.12
CA LEU A 55 -3.94 4.28 -3.99
C LEU A 55 -5.40 3.99 -4.34
N ARG A 56 -5.74 2.76 -4.71
CA ARG A 56 -7.14 2.35 -4.95
C ARG A 56 -8.02 2.53 -3.71
N ARG A 57 -7.51 2.17 -2.52
CA ARG A 57 -8.29 2.33 -1.28
C ARG A 57 -8.56 3.80 -0.95
N LEU A 58 -7.56 4.66 -1.12
CA LEU A 58 -7.68 6.12 -0.95
C LEU A 58 -8.64 6.71 -1.98
N TRP A 59 -8.54 6.23 -3.22
CA TRP A 59 -9.40 6.64 -4.31
C TRP A 59 -10.88 6.40 -4.02
N THR A 60 -11.23 5.17 -3.61
CA THR A 60 -12.60 4.83 -3.21
C THR A 60 -13.04 5.65 -1.99
N PHE A 61 -12.17 5.83 -0.99
CA PHE A 61 -12.49 6.61 0.21
C PHE A 61 -12.80 8.09 -0.09
N HIS A 62 -12.06 8.70 -1.01
CA HIS A 62 -12.28 10.09 -1.41
C HIS A 62 -13.40 10.26 -2.45
N GLY A 63 -14.05 9.18 -2.89
CA GLY A 63 -15.13 9.22 -3.87
C GLY A 63 -14.67 9.62 -5.27
N PHE A 64 -13.40 9.38 -5.61
CA PHE A 64 -12.87 9.74 -6.93
C PHE A 64 -13.37 8.81 -8.06
N GLU A 65 -14.07 7.71 -7.73
CA GLU A 65 -14.69 6.82 -8.72
C GLU A 65 -15.73 7.54 -9.59
N ASP A 66 -16.37 8.57 -9.05
CA ASP A 66 -17.42 9.33 -9.73
C ASP A 66 -16.88 10.54 -10.52
N ILE A 67 -15.56 10.77 -10.52
CA ILE A 67 -14.94 11.90 -11.22
C ILE A 67 -14.35 11.41 -12.55
N PRO A 68 -14.96 11.76 -13.71
CA PRO A 68 -14.59 11.20 -15.01
C PRO A 68 -13.17 11.58 -15.51
N GLU A 69 -12.50 12.54 -14.87
CA GLU A 69 -11.20 13.08 -15.32
C GLU A 69 -10.01 12.75 -14.42
N THR A 70 -10.19 12.03 -13.32
CA THR A 70 -9.09 11.82 -12.37
C THR A 70 -8.26 10.57 -12.64
N ALA A 71 -8.66 9.71 -13.59
CA ALA A 71 -8.22 8.31 -13.67
C ALA A 71 -6.71 8.18 -13.43
N LEU A 72 -6.34 7.37 -12.44
CA LEU A 72 -4.96 7.00 -12.16
C LEU A 72 -4.49 6.12 -13.33
N VAL A 73 -3.93 6.76 -14.35
CA VAL A 73 -3.39 6.16 -15.58
C VAL A 73 -2.20 5.26 -15.27
#